data_AF-A0A091JZU3-F1
#
_entry.id   AF-A0A091JZU3-F1
#
_cell.length_a   1.000
_cell.length_b   1.000
_cell.length_c   1.000
_cell.angle_alpha   90.00
_cell.angle_beta   90.00
_cell.angle_gamma   90.00
#
_symmetry.space_group_name_H-M   'P 1'
#
loop_
_entity.id
_entity.type
_entity.pdbx_description
1 polymer ?
#
loop_
_entity_poly.entity_id
_entity_poly.type
_entity_poly.pdbx_seq_one_letter_code
_entity_poly.pdbx_strand_id
1 'polypeptide(L)'
;MLVLLAGIFVVHIATVIMLFVSTIANVWMVGSSWNSSYHYGQASSGLWLFCNRTCEQLSVSSGDEASLKAVQAFMILSIIFSVIGLVMFIVQLFTLEKGKRFYMTGAIMLVCWLCILVGVSIYTARFTGRLPGTTSSHHGYCFILAWICFCFSFVISILYLVLRKK
;
A
#
# COMPACT_ATOMS: atom_id res chain seq x y z
N MET A 1 10.45 -7.23 -26.73
CA MET A 1 10.15 -8.01 -25.51
C MET A 1 11.01 -7.60 -24.33
N LEU A 2 12.33 -7.44 -24.50
CA LEU A 2 13.24 -7.01 -23.41
C LEU A 2 12.84 -5.66 -22.78
N VAL A 3 12.52 -4.65 -23.60
CA VAL A 3 12.10 -3.32 -23.11
C VAL A 3 10.84 -3.41 -22.23
N LEU A 4 9.86 -4.20 -22.63
CA LEU A 4 8.61 -4.39 -21.88
C LEU A 4 8.86 -5.14 -20.56
N LEU A 5 9.72 -6.17 -20.58
CA LEU A 5 10.17 -6.88 -19.39
C LEU A 5 10.89 -5.96 -18.40
N ALA A 6 11.81 -5.12 -18.90
CA ALA A 6 12.53 -4.13 -18.11
C ALA A 6 11.56 -3.08 -17.51
N GLY A 7 10.58 -2.63 -18.29
CA GLY A 7 9.52 -1.74 -17.80
C GLY A 7 8.73 -2.35 -16.65
N ILE A 8 8.26 -3.59 -16.78
CA ILE A 8 7.55 -4.29 -15.70
C ILE A 8 8.44 -4.45 -14.46
N PHE A 9 9.71 -4.78 -14.64
CA PHE A 9 10.66 -4.88 -13.53
C PHE A 9 10.77 -3.58 -12.74
N VAL A 10 10.92 -2.45 -13.45
CA VAL A 10 11.01 -1.12 -12.83
C VAL A 10 9.72 -0.75 -12.12
N VAL A 11 8.56 -0.95 -12.75
CA VAL A 11 7.25 -0.65 -12.12
C VAL A 11 7.01 -1.54 -10.91
N HIS A 12 7.44 -2.81 -10.93
CA HIS A 12 7.31 -3.70 -9.78
C HIS A 12 8.17 -3.22 -8.60
N ILE A 13 9.43 -2.86 -8.83
CA ILE A 13 10.29 -2.27 -7.80
C ILE A 13 9.67 -0.99 -7.23
N ALA A 14 9.19 -0.10 -8.11
CA ALA A 14 8.52 1.13 -7.68
C ALA A 14 7.28 0.82 -6.81
N THR A 15 6.49 -0.19 -7.18
CA THR A 15 5.32 -0.63 -6.40
C THR A 15 5.71 -1.13 -5.01
N VAL A 16 6.79 -1.92 -4.89
CA VAL A 16 7.31 -2.39 -3.59
C VAL A 16 7.72 -1.20 -2.72
N ILE A 17 8.49 -0.25 -3.28
CA ILE A 17 8.96 0.93 -2.54
C ILE A 17 7.79 1.79 -2.08
N MET A 18 6.83 2.06 -2.98
CA MET A 18 5.66 2.87 -2.65
C MET A 18 4.75 2.18 -1.62
N LEU A 19 4.57 0.85 -1.68
CA LEU A 19 3.85 0.09 -0.65
C LEU A 19 4.54 0.19 0.71
N PHE A 20 5.86 0.04 0.73
CA PHE A 20 6.65 0.16 1.94
C PHE A 20 6.51 1.56 2.55
N VAL A 21 6.75 2.61 1.76
CA VAL A 21 6.59 4.02 2.18
C VAL A 21 5.17 4.29 2.68
N SER A 22 4.15 3.85 1.95
CA SER A 22 2.76 4.02 2.37
C SER A 22 2.49 3.34 3.71
N THR A 23 3.09 2.18 3.99
CA THR A 23 2.79 1.44 5.22
C THR A 23 3.49 2.02 6.45
N ILE A 24 4.72 2.55 6.31
CA ILE A 24 5.49 3.04 7.45
C ILE A 24 5.25 4.51 7.77
N ALA A 25 4.94 5.34 6.77
CA ALA A 25 4.85 6.77 6.97
C ALA A 25 3.54 7.16 7.67
N ASN A 26 3.63 8.20 8.50
CA ASN A 26 2.55 8.66 9.38
C ASN A 26 1.61 9.69 8.72
N VAL A 27 1.42 9.61 7.40
CA VAL A 27 0.75 10.64 6.57
C VAL A 27 -0.32 10.02 5.66
N TRP A 28 -1.19 9.20 6.22
CA TRP A 28 -2.41 8.70 5.56
C TRP A 28 -3.52 9.72 5.58
N MET A 29 -3.63 10.46 6.68
CA MET A 29 -4.56 11.56 6.83
C MET A 29 -3.87 12.73 7.52
N VAL A 30 -4.22 13.93 7.13
CA VAL A 30 -3.69 15.18 7.69
C VAL A 30 -4.87 16.07 8.05
N GLY A 31 -4.84 16.68 9.22
CA GLY A 31 -5.88 17.62 9.66
C GLY A 31 -5.30 18.71 10.54
N SER A 32 -6.01 19.83 10.66
CA SER A 32 -5.67 20.84 11.66
C SER A 32 -6.26 20.47 13.00
N SER A 33 -5.42 20.32 14.03
CA SER A 33 -5.87 20.11 15.40
C SER A 33 -6.15 21.44 16.09
N TRP A 34 -7.31 21.53 16.74
CA TRP A 34 -7.63 22.62 17.65
C TRP A 34 -7.19 22.23 19.07
N ASN A 35 -6.15 22.86 19.59
CA ASN A 35 -5.76 22.74 21.00
C ASN A 35 -5.94 24.11 21.66
N SER A 36 -6.72 24.17 22.74
CA SER A 36 -7.14 25.40 23.41
C SER A 36 -5.99 26.26 23.98
N SER A 37 -4.76 25.73 24.00
CA SER A 37 -3.61 26.42 24.60
C SER A 37 -2.69 27.15 23.63
N TYR A 38 -2.62 26.82 22.33
CA TYR A 38 -1.75 27.52 21.36
C TYR A 38 -2.22 27.33 19.91
N HIS A 39 -2.01 28.35 19.07
CA HIS A 39 -2.21 28.40 17.61
C HIS A 39 -2.14 27.05 16.85
N TYR A 40 -3.08 26.87 15.90
CA TYR A 40 -3.18 25.85 14.84
C TYR A 40 -1.96 24.92 14.70
N GLY A 41 -2.08 23.68 15.21
CA GLY A 41 -1.12 22.60 14.95
C GLY A 41 -1.58 21.70 13.80
N GLN A 42 -0.66 21.29 12.93
CA GLN A 42 -0.94 20.22 11.96
C GLN A 42 -0.86 18.86 12.67
N ALA A 43 -1.94 18.10 12.61
CA ALA A 43 -1.99 16.71 13.03
C ALA A 43 -1.94 15.79 11.81
N SER A 44 -1.16 14.72 11.92
CA SER A 44 -1.01 13.72 10.86
C SER A 44 -1.15 12.32 11.46
N SER A 45 -1.91 11.45 10.82
CA SER A 45 -2.05 10.06 11.22
C SER A 45 -1.59 9.12 10.12
N GLY A 46 -0.85 8.08 10.52
CA GLY A 46 -0.53 6.93 9.68
C GLY A 46 -1.41 5.74 9.99
N LEU A 47 -0.88 4.56 9.69
CA LEU A 47 -1.42 3.29 10.20
C LEU A 47 -1.03 3.03 11.66
N TRP A 48 0.14 3.51 12.08
CA TRP A 48 0.76 3.12 13.36
C TRP A 48 0.74 4.23 14.41
N LEU A 49 0.99 5.46 13.96
CA LEU A 49 1.24 6.61 14.82
C LEU A 49 0.30 7.75 14.46
N PHE A 50 -0.10 8.49 15.49
CA PHE A 50 -0.73 9.79 15.40
C PHE A 50 0.25 10.85 15.88
N CYS A 51 0.47 11.89 15.09
CA CYS A 51 1.43 12.94 15.37
C CYS A 51 0.75 14.31 15.42
N ASN A 52 0.81 14.99 16.56
CA ASN A 52 0.32 16.36 16.76
C ASN A 52 1.33 17.12 17.64
N ARG A 53 2.49 17.45 17.05
CA ARG A 53 3.77 17.85 17.68
C ARG A 53 4.59 16.72 18.30
N THR A 54 3.95 15.83 19.06
CA THR A 54 4.54 14.55 19.49
C THR A 54 3.88 13.40 18.74
N CYS A 55 4.60 12.31 18.54
CA CYS A 55 4.08 11.11 17.89
C CYS A 55 3.79 10.04 18.95
N GLU A 56 2.55 9.59 18.99
CA GLU A 56 2.06 8.57 19.90
C GLU A 56 1.40 7.44 19.11
N GLN A 57 1.21 6.29 19.75
CA GLN A 57 0.53 5.17 19.12
C GLN A 57 -0.89 5.55 18.73
N LEU A 58 -1.29 5.24 17.50
CA LEU A 58 -2.62 5.56 16.99
C LEU A 58 -3.67 4.82 17.82
N SER A 59 -4.43 5.57 18.62
CA SER A 59 -5.60 5.09 19.34
C SER A 59 -6.86 5.42 18.54
N VAL A 60 -7.68 4.41 18.31
CA VAL A 60 -8.99 4.52 17.65
C VAL A 60 -10.07 4.06 18.62
N SER A 61 -11.32 4.43 18.35
CA SER A 61 -12.46 3.95 19.15
C SER A 61 -12.48 2.42 19.19
N SER A 62 -12.94 1.84 20.29
CA SER A 62 -12.97 0.38 20.50
C SER A 62 -13.69 -0.39 19.38
N GLY A 63 -14.69 0.24 18.74
CA GLY A 63 -15.40 -0.34 17.59
C GLY A 63 -14.60 -0.39 16.29
N ASP A 64 -13.55 0.43 16.15
CA ASP A 64 -12.74 0.53 14.93
C ASP A 64 -11.34 -0.08 15.08
N GLU A 65 -10.92 -0.47 16.30
CA GLU A 65 -9.62 -1.08 16.57
C GLU A 65 -9.39 -2.35 15.74
N ALA A 66 -10.35 -3.27 15.71
CA ALA A 66 -10.27 -4.48 14.90
C ALA A 66 -10.12 -4.17 13.40
N SER A 67 -10.80 -3.11 12.93
CA SER A 67 -10.70 -2.67 11.53
C SER A 67 -9.30 -2.14 11.25
N LEU A 68 -8.72 -1.32 12.13
CA LEU A 68 -7.37 -0.79 11.98
C LEU A 68 -6.32 -1.91 11.98
N LYS A 69 -6.44 -2.91 12.88
CA LYS A 69 -5.56 -4.08 12.90
C LYS A 69 -5.66 -4.90 11.62
N ALA A 70 -6.86 -5.04 11.06
CA ALA A 70 -7.03 -5.69 9.76
C ALA A 70 -6.30 -4.92 8.66
N VAL A 71 -6.45 -3.58 8.58
CA VAL A 71 -5.72 -2.76 7.61
C VAL A 71 -4.20 -2.96 7.75
N GLN A 72 -3.67 -2.88 8.97
CA GLN A 72 -2.25 -3.10 9.25
C GLN A 72 -1.76 -4.46 8.74
N ALA A 73 -2.50 -5.52 9.05
CA ALA A 73 -2.16 -6.88 8.62
C ALA A 73 -2.19 -7.03 7.09
N PHE A 74 -3.22 -6.52 6.42
CA PHE A 74 -3.35 -6.59 4.96
C PHE A 74 -2.26 -5.76 4.23
N MET A 75 -1.88 -4.61 4.77
CA MET A 75 -0.77 -3.82 4.21
C MET A 75 0.56 -4.55 4.34
N ILE A 76 0.87 -5.15 5.49
CA ILE A 76 2.08 -5.98 5.67
C ILE A 76 2.05 -7.18 4.70
N LEU A 77 0.92 -7.88 4.62
CA LEU A 77 0.77 -9.04 3.76
C LEU A 77 0.95 -8.68 2.27
N SER A 78 0.48 -7.50 1.85
CA SER A 78 0.71 -7.01 0.49
C SER A 78 2.20 -6.80 0.18
N ILE A 79 2.98 -6.25 1.11
CA ILE A 79 4.43 -6.08 0.94
C ILE A 79 5.11 -7.44 0.80
N ILE A 80 4.76 -8.40 1.67
CA ILE A 80 5.33 -9.76 1.64
C ILE A 80 5.06 -10.42 0.28
N PHE A 81 3.81 -10.41 -0.19
CA PHE A 81 3.48 -11.00 -1.48
C PHE A 81 4.12 -10.25 -2.66
N SER A 82 4.25 -8.93 -2.61
CA SER A 82 4.94 -8.18 -3.65
C SER A 82 6.43 -8.54 -3.72
N VAL A 83 7.11 -8.67 -2.58
CA VAL A 83 8.53 -9.07 -2.54
C VAL A 83 8.72 -10.50 -3.04
N ILE A 84 7.86 -11.44 -2.60
CA ILE A 84 7.87 -12.82 -3.11
C ILE A 84 7.63 -12.83 -4.63
N GLY A 85 6.68 -12.04 -5.12
CA GLY A 85 6.41 -11.88 -6.55
C GLY A 85 7.63 -11.38 -7.31
N LEU A 86 8.35 -10.38 -6.79
CA LEU A 86 9.56 -9.85 -7.40
C LEU A 86 10.69 -10.89 -7.47
N VAL A 87 10.93 -11.62 -6.38
CA VAL A 87 11.94 -12.71 -6.34
C VAL A 87 11.57 -13.80 -7.33
N MET A 88 10.31 -14.24 -7.35
CA MET A 88 9.82 -15.24 -8.30
C MET A 88 9.96 -14.79 -9.75
N PHE A 89 9.71 -13.51 -10.02
CA PHE A 89 9.95 -12.93 -11.34
C PHE A 89 11.42 -13.00 -11.74
N ILE A 90 12.35 -12.59 -10.87
CA ILE A 90 13.80 -12.65 -11.13
C ILE A 90 14.24 -14.10 -11.38
N VAL A 91 13.81 -15.04 -10.55
CA VAL A 91 14.11 -16.47 -10.74
C VAL A 91 13.58 -16.94 -12.09
N GLN A 92 12.36 -16.58 -12.45
CA GLN A 92 11.74 -16.95 -13.73
C GLN A 92 12.46 -16.31 -14.94
N LEU A 93 13.02 -15.11 -14.81
CA LEU A 93 13.81 -14.49 -15.88
C LEU A 93 15.00 -15.37 -16.28
N PHE A 94 15.72 -15.91 -15.31
CA PHE A 94 16.92 -16.72 -15.55
C PHE A 94 16.64 -18.21 -15.76
N THR A 95 15.63 -18.78 -15.07
CA THR A 95 15.39 -20.24 -15.06
C THR A 95 14.34 -20.73 -16.06
N LEU A 96 13.44 -19.87 -16.57
CA LEU A 96 12.38 -20.35 -17.48
C LEU A 96 12.95 -20.77 -18.83
N GLU A 97 12.56 -21.95 -19.30
CA GLU A 97 12.75 -22.37 -20.69
C GLU A 97 11.95 -21.49 -21.66
N LYS A 98 12.44 -21.34 -22.89
CA LYS A 98 11.72 -20.64 -23.95
C LYS A 98 10.35 -21.29 -24.16
N GLY A 99 9.27 -20.50 -24.18
CA GLY A 99 7.90 -20.94 -24.39
C GLY A 99 7.00 -20.94 -23.13
N LYS A 100 7.57 -20.92 -21.91
CA LYS A 100 6.78 -20.92 -20.66
C LYS A 100 6.30 -19.50 -20.26
N ARG A 101 5.17 -19.43 -19.54
CA ARG A 101 4.52 -18.17 -19.08
C ARG A 101 4.85 -17.89 -17.62
N PHE A 102 4.79 -16.62 -17.20
CA PHE A 102 5.05 -16.18 -15.82
C PHE A 102 3.82 -16.35 -14.89
N TYR A 103 3.10 -17.46 -15.03
CA TYR A 103 1.79 -17.67 -14.38
C TYR A 103 1.87 -17.59 -12.85
N MET A 104 2.87 -18.23 -12.25
CA MET A 104 3.03 -18.26 -10.79
C MET A 104 3.29 -16.87 -10.21
N THR A 105 4.12 -16.06 -10.88
CA THR A 105 4.39 -14.68 -10.47
C THR A 105 3.15 -13.81 -10.61
N GLY A 106 2.42 -13.95 -11.72
CA GLY A 106 1.16 -13.23 -11.93
C GLY A 106 0.11 -13.55 -10.86
N ALA A 107 -0.04 -14.82 -10.48
CA ALA A 107 -0.97 -15.26 -9.44
C ALA A 107 -0.62 -14.69 -8.05
N ILE A 108 0.66 -14.72 -7.66
CA ILE A 108 1.13 -14.11 -6.40
C ILE A 108 0.85 -12.60 -6.40
N MET A 109 1.08 -11.94 -7.54
CA MET A 109 0.78 -10.52 -7.69
C MET A 109 -0.73 -10.21 -7.66
N LEU A 110 -1.61 -11.11 -8.10
CA LEU A 110 -3.06 -10.96 -7.90
C LEU A 110 -3.42 -11.01 -6.41
N VAL A 111 -2.79 -11.91 -5.64
CA VAL A 111 -3.03 -11.99 -4.18
C VAL A 111 -2.52 -10.72 -3.48
N CYS A 112 -1.35 -10.22 -3.88
CA CYS A 112 -0.84 -8.91 -3.43
C CYS A 112 -1.86 -7.79 -3.70
N TRP A 113 -2.35 -7.71 -4.93
CA TRP A 113 -3.36 -6.73 -5.35
C TRP A 113 -4.63 -6.81 -4.50
N LEU A 114 -5.15 -8.03 -4.24
CA LEU A 114 -6.31 -8.24 -3.37
C LEU A 114 -6.04 -7.75 -1.94
N CYS A 115 -4.85 -7.99 -1.38
CA CYS A 115 -4.50 -7.52 -0.04
C CYS A 115 -4.52 -5.99 0.04
N ILE A 116 -3.98 -5.31 -0.98
CA ILE A 116 -4.00 -3.83 -1.05
C ILE A 116 -5.46 -3.34 -1.13
N LEU A 117 -6.26 -3.94 -2.02
CA LEU A 117 -7.67 -3.55 -2.19
C LEU A 117 -8.43 -3.66 -0.87
N VAL A 118 -8.30 -4.79 -0.16
CA VAL A 118 -8.99 -5.00 1.11
C VAL A 118 -8.52 -4.02 2.19
N GLY A 119 -7.21 -3.88 2.38
CA GLY A 119 -6.65 -2.98 3.39
C GLY A 119 -7.05 -1.52 3.17
N VAL A 120 -6.89 -1.02 1.95
CA VAL A 120 -7.21 0.37 1.61
C VAL A 120 -8.72 0.62 1.61
N SER A 121 -9.55 -0.35 1.21
CA SER A 121 -11.02 -0.21 1.24
C SER A 121 -11.57 -0.16 2.66
N ILE A 122 -11.09 -1.02 3.56
CA ILE A 122 -11.46 -0.97 4.98
C ILE A 122 -11.04 0.37 5.57
N TYR A 123 -9.83 0.84 5.25
CA TYR A 123 -9.36 2.14 5.72
C TYR A 123 -10.31 3.26 5.26
N THR A 124 -10.63 3.24 3.96
CA THR A 124 -11.48 4.24 3.31
C THR A 124 -12.87 4.27 3.95
N ALA A 125 -13.48 3.11 4.19
CA ALA A 125 -14.84 3.00 4.73
C ALA A 125 -14.95 3.43 6.20
N ARG A 126 -13.91 3.21 7.00
CA ARG A 126 -13.94 3.40 8.45
C ARG A 126 -13.35 4.74 8.91
N PHE A 127 -12.24 5.17 8.31
CA PHE A 127 -11.40 6.25 8.85
C PHE A 127 -11.37 7.52 7.98
N THR A 128 -11.89 7.48 6.74
CA THR A 128 -11.97 8.68 5.89
C THR A 128 -12.88 9.74 6.54
N GLY A 129 -12.36 10.96 6.68
CA GLY A 129 -13.09 12.09 7.24
C GLY A 129 -13.33 12.03 8.76
N ARG A 130 -12.72 11.08 9.47
CA ARG A 130 -12.89 10.90 10.92
C ARG A 130 -11.57 11.01 11.69
N LEU A 131 -10.88 12.17 11.62
CA LEU A 131 -9.80 12.45 12.57
C LEU A 131 -10.38 13.14 13.82
N PRO A 132 -10.41 12.47 14.99
CA PRO A 132 -10.94 13.05 16.22
C PRO A 132 -10.19 14.34 16.57
N GLY A 133 -10.93 15.42 16.86
CA GLY A 133 -10.33 16.70 17.27
C GLY A 133 -9.71 17.53 16.14
N THR A 134 -10.03 17.23 14.87
CA THR A 134 -9.62 18.06 13.72
C THR A 134 -10.83 18.60 12.96
N THR A 135 -10.75 19.86 12.52
CA THR A 135 -11.87 20.57 11.86
C THR A 135 -11.78 20.57 10.33
N SER A 136 -10.67 20.09 9.75
CA SER A 136 -10.47 19.99 8.30
C SER A 136 -9.47 18.87 7.94
N SER A 137 -9.93 17.62 7.99
CA SER A 137 -9.12 16.45 7.64
C SER A 137 -9.13 16.20 6.13
N HIS A 138 -7.98 15.94 5.53
CA HIS A 138 -7.82 15.55 4.13
C HIS A 138 -6.88 14.34 4.01
N HIS A 139 -6.92 13.69 2.85
CA HIS A 139 -6.06 12.55 2.56
C HIS A 139 -4.60 12.97 2.43
N GLY A 140 -3.73 12.27 3.14
CA GLY A 140 -2.28 12.42 3.00
C GLY A 140 -1.75 11.63 1.81
N TYR A 141 -0.48 11.88 1.45
CA TYR A 141 0.12 11.26 0.27
C TYR A 141 0.23 9.73 0.38
N CYS A 142 0.33 9.17 1.59
CA CYS A 142 0.44 7.72 1.78
C CYS A 142 -0.82 6.98 1.32
N PHE A 143 -1.99 7.58 1.56
CA PHE A 143 -3.27 7.06 1.09
C PHE A 143 -3.35 7.05 -0.44
N ILE A 144 -2.89 8.12 -1.07
CA ILE A 144 -2.85 8.23 -2.55
C ILE A 144 -1.86 7.21 -3.13
N LEU A 145 -0.68 7.06 -2.53
CA LEU A 145 0.32 6.05 -2.92
C LEU A 145 -0.25 4.64 -2.85
N ALA A 146 -1.03 4.30 -1.83
CA ALA A 146 -1.63 2.97 -1.70
C ALA A 146 -2.61 2.66 -2.85
N TRP A 147 -3.41 3.64 -3.28
CA TRP A 147 -4.28 3.50 -4.46
C TRP A 147 -3.51 3.42 -5.78
N ILE A 148 -2.40 4.14 -5.92
CA ILE A 148 -1.50 3.99 -7.08
C ILE A 148 -0.92 2.57 -7.12
N CYS A 149 -0.47 2.05 -5.97
CA CYS A 149 0.02 0.67 -5.86
C CYS A 149 -1.06 -0.36 -6.20
N PHE A 150 -2.32 -0.11 -5.84
CA PHE A 150 -3.45 -0.94 -6.27
C PHE A 150 -3.55 -1.01 -7.80
N CYS A 151 -3.51 0.13 -8.49
CA CYS A 151 -3.56 0.15 -9.96
C CYS A 151 -2.35 -0.54 -10.60
N PHE A 152 -1.14 -0.25 -10.11
CA PHE A 152 0.09 -0.81 -10.68
C PHE A 152 0.21 -2.31 -10.45
N SER A 153 -0.10 -2.80 -9.24
CA SER A 153 -0.09 -4.23 -8.94
C SER A 153 -1.08 -5.02 -9.81
N PHE A 154 -2.25 -4.46 -10.10
CA PHE A 154 -3.22 -5.06 -11.02
C PHE A 154 -2.65 -5.18 -12.44
N VAL A 155 -2.17 -4.06 -13.00
CA VAL A 155 -1.64 -4.02 -14.37
C VAL A 155 -0.45 -4.98 -14.50
N ILE A 156 0.50 -4.94 -13.56
CA ILE A 156 1.67 -5.83 -13.56
C ILE A 156 1.24 -7.29 -13.47
N SER A 157 0.27 -7.61 -12.62
CA SER A 157 -0.23 -8.97 -12.47
C SER A 157 -0.81 -9.51 -13.78
N ILE A 158 -1.67 -8.76 -14.46
CA ILE A 158 -2.22 -9.14 -15.76
C ILE A 158 -1.09 -9.29 -16.81
N LEU A 159 -0.13 -8.36 -16.83
CA LEU A 159 1.00 -8.45 -17.74
C LEU A 159 1.83 -9.72 -17.49
N TYR A 160 2.07 -10.12 -16.23
CA TYR A 160 2.75 -11.38 -15.92
C TYR A 160 1.98 -12.60 -16.40
N LEU A 161 0.64 -12.60 -16.30
CA LEU A 161 -0.18 -13.72 -16.78
C LEU A 161 -0.21 -13.83 -18.31
N VAL A 162 -0.20 -12.69 -19.02
CA VAL A 162 -0.31 -12.63 -20.49
C VAL A 162 1.04 -12.88 -21.17
N LEU A 163 2.15 -12.42 -20.59
CA LEU A 163 3.46 -12.56 -21.19
C LEU A 163 3.92 -14.02 -21.25
N ARG A 164 4.34 -14.43 -22.46
CA ARG A 164 5.00 -15.71 -22.72
C ARG A 164 6.46 -15.43 -23.06
N LYS A 165 7.39 -16.17 -22.46
CA LYS A 165 8.81 -16.14 -22.84
C LYS A 165 8.91 -16.71 -24.27
N LYS A 166 9.36 -15.90 -25.24
CA LYS A 166 9.72 -16.36 -26.60
C LYS A 166 11.19 -16.75 -26.63
#